data_AF-A0A224XMR7-F1
#
_entry.id   AF-A0A224XMR7-F1
#
_cell.length_a   1.000
_cell.length_b   1.000
_cell.length_c   1.000
_cell.angle_alpha   90.00
_cell.angle_beta   90.00
_cell.angle_gamma   90.00
#
_symmetry.space_group_name_H-M   'P 1'
#
loop_
_entity.id
_entity.type
_entity.pdbx_description
1 polymer ?
#
loop_
_entity_poly.entity_id
_entity_poly.type
_entity_poly.pdbx_seq_one_letter_code
_entity_poly.pdbx_strand_id
1 'polypeptide(L)'
;MSLWSNVLFNCAVLINLIVAFFYPFTHTIPKLGPHLSGLIWAVMLISAAIVITVPRESGIRTLVVSIILAMIFSAGPEPTLWLLGTLTVLLKGIHLISIMGNQGTFTKSIRQIISDAEILYHLSYVMFCVFGLFMHPFFYSVLLLDVVYREETLLNVIK
;
A
#
# COMPACT_ATOMS: atom_id res chain seq x y z
N MET A 1 2.28 9.49 -14.36
CA MET A 1 2.07 8.47 -13.30
C MET A 1 0.73 7.79 -13.50
N SER A 2 0.71 6.45 -13.58
CA SER A 2 -0.56 5.70 -13.68
C SER A 2 -1.32 5.78 -12.34
N LEU A 3 -2.65 5.72 -12.37
CA LEU A 3 -3.48 5.65 -11.17
C LEU A 3 -3.07 4.47 -10.27
N TRP A 4 -2.73 3.33 -10.89
CA TRP A 4 -2.23 2.14 -10.21
C TRP A 4 -0.94 2.39 -9.42
N SER A 5 0.04 3.08 -10.01
CA SER A 5 1.28 3.45 -9.34
C SER A 5 1.02 4.35 -8.13
N ASN A 6 0.11 5.32 -8.27
CA ASN A 6 -0.27 6.21 -7.18
C ASN A 6 -0.92 5.45 -6.00
N VAL A 7 -1.84 4.53 -6.30
CA VAL A 7 -2.49 3.69 -5.28
C VAL A 7 -1.48 2.79 -4.57
N LEU A 8 -0.60 2.11 -5.32
CA LEU A 8 0.42 1.23 -4.77
C LEU A 8 1.39 1.95 -3.85
N PHE A 9 1.87 3.12 -4.27
CA PHE A 9 2.74 3.95 -3.45
C PHE A 9 2.06 4.40 -2.16
N ASN A 10 0.80 4.86 -2.24
CA ASN A 10 0.04 5.25 -1.06
C ASN A 10 -0.17 4.07 -0.09
N CYS A 11 -0.45 2.88 -0.61
CA CYS A 11 -0.54 1.68 0.21
C CYS A 11 0.81 1.33 0.86
N ALA A 12 1.92 1.43 0.14
CA ALA A 12 3.26 1.20 0.68
C ALA A 12 3.60 2.18 1.81
N VAL A 13 3.27 3.48 1.64
CA VAL A 13 3.43 4.49 2.69
C VAL A 13 2.58 4.16 3.91
N LEU A 14 1.32 3.79 3.72
CA LEU A 14 0.42 3.40 4.81
C LEU A 14 0.92 2.17 5.58
N ILE A 15 1.35 1.12 4.87
CA ILE A 15 1.93 -0.09 5.46
C ILE A 15 3.16 0.28 6.31
N ASN A 16 4.08 1.06 5.77
CA ASN A 16 5.27 1.48 6.49
C ASN A 16 4.94 2.35 7.71
N LEU A 17 3.92 3.21 7.61
CA LEU A 17 3.44 4.02 8.72
C LEU A 17 2.89 3.13 9.85
N ILE A 18 2.11 2.09 9.52
CA ILE A 18 1.61 1.12 10.49
C ILE A 18 2.77 0.39 11.16
N VAL A 19 3.73 -0.10 10.37
CA VAL A 19 4.93 -0.77 10.90
C VAL A 19 5.73 0.17 11.81
N ALA A 20 5.90 1.43 11.43
CA ALA A 20 6.67 2.40 12.22
C ALA A 20 6.01 2.73 13.57
N PHE A 21 4.68 2.81 13.64
CA PHE A 21 3.97 3.15 14.89
C PHE A 21 3.68 1.96 15.80
N PHE A 22 3.42 0.78 15.23
CA PHE A 22 2.92 -0.37 15.98
C PHE A 22 3.94 -1.50 16.15
N TYR A 23 5.17 -1.35 15.63
CA TYR A 23 6.24 -2.31 15.87
C TYR A 23 6.97 -2.03 17.20
N PRO A 24 7.32 -3.06 18.01
CA PRO A 24 6.99 -4.47 17.82
C PRO A 24 5.50 -4.72 18.06
N PHE A 25 4.90 -5.66 17.30
CA PHE A 25 3.48 -6.04 17.42
C PHE A 25 3.23 -6.85 18.71
N THR A 26 3.58 -6.30 19.86
CA THR A 26 3.29 -6.90 21.16
C THR A 26 1.80 -6.83 21.42
N HIS A 27 1.22 -7.92 21.93
CA HIS A 27 -0.22 -8.15 22.13
C HIS A 27 -0.94 -7.15 23.06
N THR A 28 -0.27 -6.10 23.52
CA THR A 28 -0.78 -5.11 24.46
C THR A 28 -0.99 -3.77 23.77
N ILE A 29 -1.85 -3.73 22.75
CA ILE A 29 -2.43 -2.43 22.40
C ILE A 29 -3.34 -2.06 23.56
N PRO A 30 -3.16 -0.88 24.19
CA PRO A 30 -4.06 -0.44 25.24
C PRO A 30 -5.48 -0.44 24.67
N LYS A 31 -6.36 -1.24 25.29
CA LYS A 31 -7.77 -1.30 24.89
C LYS A 31 -8.32 0.13 24.90
N LEU A 32 -8.73 0.61 23.73
CA LEU A 32 -9.32 1.94 23.62
C LEU A 32 -10.55 2.00 24.51
N GLY A 33 -10.68 3.08 25.28
CA GLY A 33 -11.88 3.32 26.08
C GLY A 33 -13.13 3.27 25.19
N PRO A 34 -14.29 2.82 25.72
CA PRO A 34 -15.50 2.63 24.93
C PRO A 34 -15.93 3.90 24.17
N HIS A 35 -15.66 5.08 24.74
CA HIS A 35 -15.91 6.38 24.11
C HIS A 35 -15.05 6.62 22.86
N LEU A 36 -13.76 6.28 22.89
CA LEU A 36 -12.85 6.47 21.75
C LEU A 36 -13.13 5.47 20.64
N SER A 37 -13.40 4.21 20.99
CA SER A 37 -13.85 3.20 20.01
C SER A 37 -15.14 3.65 19.32
N GLY A 38 -16.14 4.08 20.11
CA GLY A 38 -17.40 4.60 19.58
C GLY A 38 -17.19 5.81 18.65
N LEU A 39 -16.25 6.70 18.98
CA LEU A 39 -15.91 7.86 18.15
C LEU A 39 -15.29 7.45 16.80
N ILE A 40 -14.38 6.47 16.78
CA ILE A 40 -13.78 5.96 15.54
C ILE A 40 -14.84 5.35 14.64
N TRP A 41 -15.73 4.54 15.20
CA TRP A 41 -16.87 3.99 14.47
C TRP A 41 -17.77 5.11 13.95
N ALA A 42 -18.16 6.08 14.79
CA ALA A 42 -18.98 7.21 14.36
C ALA A 42 -18.34 8.00 13.21
N VAL A 43 -17.04 8.29 13.28
CA VAL A 43 -16.28 8.96 12.21
C VAL A 43 -16.29 8.11 10.93
N MET A 44 -16.08 6.80 11.03
CA MET A 44 -16.15 5.89 9.88
C MET A 44 -17.54 5.94 9.22
N LEU A 45 -18.62 5.84 10.00
CA LEU A 45 -20.00 5.89 9.50
C LEU A 45 -20.36 7.24 8.88
N ILE A 46 -19.97 8.34 9.51
CA ILE A 46 -20.18 9.70 8.97
C ILE A 46 -19.41 9.87 7.66
N SER A 47 -18.14 9.44 7.61
CA SER A 47 -17.35 9.51 6.37
C SER A 47 -17.94 8.65 5.26
N ALA A 48 -18.50 7.47 5.57
CA ALA A 48 -19.18 6.61 4.60
C ALA A 48 -20.45 7.29 4.06
N ALA A 49 -21.27 7.88 4.93
CA ALA A 49 -22.47 8.60 4.52
C ALA A 49 -22.15 9.81 3.62
N ILE A 50 -21.07 10.55 3.92
CA ILE A 50 -20.60 11.67 3.09
C ILE A 50 -20.15 11.16 1.72
N VAL A 51 -19.40 10.06 1.63
CA VAL A 51 -18.94 9.52 0.35
C VAL A 51 -20.10 9.02 -0.51
N ILE A 52 -21.12 8.41 0.09
CA ILE A 52 -22.32 7.94 -0.62
C ILE A 52 -23.15 9.12 -1.15
N THR A 53 -23.31 10.18 -0.36
CA THR A 53 -24.12 11.34 -0.74
C THR A 53 -23.37 12.30 -1.68
N VAL A 54 -22.07 12.50 -1.46
CA VAL A 54 -21.21 13.40 -2.22
C VAL A 54 -19.84 12.72 -2.42
N PRO A 55 -19.63 12.02 -3.55
CA PRO A 55 -18.37 11.34 -3.84
C PRO A 55 -17.27 12.36 -4.19
N ARG A 56 -16.70 12.96 -3.16
CA ARG A 56 -15.52 13.82 -3.22
C ARG A 56 -14.26 13.01 -2.99
N GLU A 57 -13.20 13.30 -3.74
CA GLU A 57 -11.89 12.66 -3.58
C GLU A 57 -11.35 12.76 -2.14
N SER A 58 -11.58 13.91 -1.49
CA SER A 58 -11.24 14.10 -0.07
C SER A 58 -12.02 13.16 0.84
N GLY A 59 -13.31 12.95 0.57
CA GLY A 59 -14.17 12.03 1.32
C GLY A 59 -13.68 10.58 1.22
N ILE A 60 -13.32 10.13 0.02
CA ILE A 60 -12.79 8.78 -0.21
C ILE A 60 -11.49 8.57 0.58
N ARG A 61 -10.57 9.55 0.55
CA ARG A 61 -9.34 9.48 1.35
C ARG A 61 -9.61 9.39 2.84
N THR A 62 -10.52 10.21 3.36
CA THR A 62 -10.89 10.16 4.79
C THR A 62 -11.54 8.84 5.17
N LEU A 63 -12.36 8.26 4.28
CA LEU A 63 -13.00 6.96 4.49
C LEU A 63 -11.96 5.83 4.52
N VAL A 64 -11.00 5.82 3.60
CA VAL A 64 -9.92 4.81 3.59
C VAL A 64 -9.11 4.87 4.89
N VAL A 65 -8.73 6.07 5.33
CA VAL A 65 -7.98 6.26 6.58
C VAL A 65 -8.81 5.84 7.79
N SER A 66 -10.09 6.19 7.85
CA SER A 66 -10.96 5.82 8.98
C SER A 66 -11.22 4.32 9.04
N ILE A 67 -11.38 3.64 7.90
CA ILE A 67 -11.51 2.18 7.82
C ILE A 67 -10.23 1.48 8.30
N ILE A 68 -9.05 1.92 7.85
CA ILE A 68 -7.78 1.34 8.30
C ILE A 68 -7.61 1.52 9.80
N LEU A 69 -7.90 2.73 10.31
CA LEU A 69 -7.81 3.02 11.74
C LEU A 69 -8.79 2.14 12.55
N ALA A 70 -10.02 1.99 12.07
CA ALA A 70 -11.02 1.12 12.69
C ALA A 70 -10.57 -0.35 12.70
N MET A 71 -9.97 -0.84 11.62
CA MET A 71 -9.42 -2.20 11.54
C MET A 71 -8.29 -2.42 12.53
N ILE A 72 -7.37 -1.46 12.67
CA ILE A 72 -6.24 -1.54 13.61
C ILE A 72 -6.76 -1.64 15.05
N PHE A 73 -7.74 -0.82 15.44
CA PHE A 73 -8.24 -0.82 16.82
C PHE A 73 -9.24 -1.95 17.13
N SER A 74 -9.90 -2.50 16.12
CA SER A 74 -10.86 -3.61 16.29
C SER A 74 -10.18 -4.98 16.23
N ALA A 75 -9.44 -5.25 15.16
CA ALA A 75 -8.81 -6.54 14.88
C ALA A 75 -7.32 -6.59 15.27
N GLY A 76 -6.69 -5.43 15.46
CA GLY A 76 -5.25 -5.31 15.68
C GLY A 76 -4.48 -4.92 14.42
N PRO A 77 -3.24 -4.44 14.58
CA PRO A 77 -2.37 -3.99 13.50
C PRO A 77 -1.88 -5.17 12.66
N GLU A 78 -1.66 -6.34 13.27
CA GLU A 78 -1.14 -7.51 12.58
C GLU A 78 -2.13 -8.06 11.54
N PRO A 79 -3.42 -8.34 11.84
CA PRO A 79 -4.39 -8.73 10.80
C PRO A 79 -4.59 -7.65 9.73
N THR A 80 -4.55 -6.37 10.13
CA THR A 80 -4.69 -5.26 9.19
C THR A 80 -3.51 -5.19 8.21
N LEU A 81 -2.30 -5.43 8.70
CA LEU A 81 -1.08 -5.47 7.90
C LEU A 81 -1.11 -6.62 6.90
N TRP A 82 -1.56 -7.81 7.31
CA TRP A 82 -1.76 -8.95 6.42
C TRP A 82 -2.77 -8.63 5.30
N LEU A 83 -3.88 -7.98 5.64
CA LEU A 83 -4.89 -7.59 4.65
C LEU A 83 -4.37 -6.53 3.66
N LEU A 84 -3.69 -5.49 4.14
CA LEU A 84 -3.07 -4.48 3.27
C LEU A 84 -1.92 -5.07 2.43
N GLY A 85 -1.12 -5.96 3.01
CA GLY A 85 0.00 -6.64 2.34
C GLY A 85 -0.47 -7.55 1.21
N THR A 86 -1.51 -8.35 1.44
CA THR A 86 -2.12 -9.18 0.39
C THR A 86 -2.74 -8.33 -0.71
N LEU A 87 -3.49 -7.28 -0.36
CA LEU A 87 -4.08 -6.36 -1.31
C LEU A 87 -3.00 -5.67 -2.18
N THR A 88 -1.90 -5.23 -1.59
CA THR A 88 -0.80 -4.58 -2.34
C THR A 88 -0.12 -5.53 -3.32
N VAL A 89 0.13 -6.78 -2.94
CA VAL A 89 0.67 -7.81 -3.85
C VAL A 89 -0.27 -8.03 -5.03
N LEU A 90 -1.57 -8.17 -4.78
CA LEU A 90 -2.59 -8.36 -5.83
C LEU A 90 -2.65 -7.16 -6.78
N LEU A 91 -2.76 -5.94 -6.26
CA LEU A 91 -2.79 -4.72 -7.05
C LEU A 91 -1.51 -4.55 -7.87
N LYS A 92 -0.34 -4.92 -7.32
CA LYS A 92 0.93 -4.84 -8.04
C LYS A 92 1.01 -5.88 -9.15
N GLY A 93 0.50 -7.09 -8.91
CA GLY A 93 0.39 -8.13 -9.94
C GLY A 93 -0.47 -7.67 -11.13
N ILE A 94 -1.64 -7.09 -10.85
CA ILE A 94 -2.52 -6.52 -11.90
C ILE A 94 -1.80 -5.41 -12.67
N HIS A 95 -1.13 -4.50 -11.96
CA HIS A 95 -0.38 -3.41 -12.58
C HIS A 95 0.77 -3.93 -13.46
N LEU A 96 1.51 -4.95 -13.00
CA LEU A 96 2.59 -5.57 -13.77
C LEU A 96 2.05 -6.22 -15.05
N ILE A 97 0.96 -7.00 -14.95
CA ILE A 97 0.31 -7.62 -16.12
C ILE A 97 -0.15 -6.55 -17.11
N SER A 98 -0.70 -5.43 -16.61
CA SER A 98 -1.13 -4.30 -17.44
C SER A 98 0.04 -3.65 -18.18
N ILE A 99 1.18 -3.41 -17.52
CA ILE A 99 2.39 -2.87 -18.16
C ILE A 99 2.93 -3.84 -19.20
N MET A 100 3.01 -5.12 -18.83
CA MET A 100 3.50 -6.16 -19.73
C MET A 100 2.67 -6.25 -21.01
N GLY A 101 1.35 -6.11 -20.89
CA GLY A 101 0.42 -6.05 -22.01
C GLY A 101 0.60 -4.81 -22.88
N ASN A 102 0.74 -3.63 -22.27
CA ASN A 102 0.91 -2.37 -22.98
C ASN A 102 2.24 -2.29 -23.75
N GLN A 103 3.31 -2.87 -23.20
CA GLN A 103 4.63 -2.90 -23.83
C GLN A 103 4.82 -4.09 -24.80
N GLY A 104 3.80 -4.94 -24.98
CA GLY A 104 3.86 -6.11 -25.85
C GLY A 104 4.91 -7.14 -25.41
N THR A 105 5.26 -7.18 -24.13
CA THR A 105 6.34 -8.04 -23.60
C THR A 105 5.97 -9.51 -23.51
N PHE A 106 4.69 -9.85 -23.60
CA PHE A 106 4.21 -11.25 -23.60
C PHE A 106 4.70 -12.08 -24.79
N THR A 107 5.12 -11.45 -25.90
CA THR A 107 5.68 -12.15 -27.06
C THR A 107 7.21 -12.24 -27.04
N LYS A 108 7.86 -11.57 -26.08
CA LYS A 108 9.33 -11.56 -25.96
C LYS A 108 9.81 -12.80 -25.19
N SER A 109 11.03 -13.25 -25.51
CA SER A 109 11.67 -14.33 -24.76
C SER A 109 11.97 -13.91 -23.31
N ILE A 110 11.93 -14.86 -22.37
CA ILE A 110 12.23 -14.61 -20.94
C ILE A 110 13.59 -13.90 -20.76
N ARG A 111 14.58 -14.21 -21.60
CA ARG A 111 15.90 -13.58 -21.58
C ARG A 111 15.85 -12.08 -21.89
N GLN A 112 14.98 -11.68 -22.82
CA GLN A 112 14.77 -10.27 -23.15
C GLN A 112 13.99 -9.53 -22.06
N ILE A 113 13.06 -10.22 -21.39
CA ILE A 113 12.30 -9.65 -20.26
C ILE A 113 13.25 -9.34 -19.09
N ILE A 114 14.16 -10.24 -18.75
CA ILE A 114 15.14 -10.04 -17.66
C ILE A 114 16.20 -8.99 -18.04
N SER A 115 16.46 -8.78 -19.33
CA SER A 115 17.40 -7.75 -19.79
C SER A 115 16.82 -6.33 -19.73
N ASP A 116 15.50 -6.18 -19.57
CA ASP A 116 14.82 -4.90 -19.52
C ASP A 116 14.82 -4.35 -18.08
N ALA A 117 15.50 -3.22 -17.87
CA ALA A 117 15.65 -2.63 -16.55
C ALA A 117 14.32 -2.17 -15.93
N GLU A 118 13.36 -1.73 -16.75
CA GLU A 118 12.05 -1.27 -16.26
C GLU A 118 11.20 -2.44 -15.74
N ILE A 119 11.22 -3.56 -16.45
CA ILE A 119 10.50 -4.76 -16.02
C ILE A 119 11.17 -5.37 -14.78
N LEU A 120 12.51 -5.41 -14.76
CA LEU A 120 13.25 -5.91 -13.62
C LEU A 120 12.97 -5.08 -12.36
N TYR A 121 12.82 -3.76 -12.50
CA TYR A 121 12.36 -2.89 -11.41
C TYR A 121 10.99 -3.32 -10.88
N HIS A 122 9.98 -3.45 -11.75
CA HIS A 122 8.64 -3.86 -11.30
C HIS A 122 8.58 -5.29 -10.74
N LEU A 123 9.41 -6.20 -11.27
CA LEU A 123 9.54 -7.56 -10.75
C LEU A 123 10.18 -7.57 -9.36
N SER A 124 11.24 -6.79 -9.15
CA SER A 124 11.88 -6.64 -7.84
C SER A 124 10.92 -6.06 -6.80
N TYR A 125 10.07 -5.10 -7.20
CA TYR A 125 9.02 -4.54 -6.35
C TYR A 125 8.03 -5.62 -5.89
N VAL A 126 7.54 -6.47 -6.80
CA VAL A 126 6.67 -7.61 -6.44
C VAL A 126 7.36 -8.55 -5.47
N MET A 127 8.64 -8.85 -5.71
CA MET A 127 9.43 -9.72 -4.85
C MET A 127 9.56 -9.16 -3.42
N PHE A 128 9.82 -7.86 -3.25
CA PHE A 128 9.83 -7.23 -1.93
C PHE A 128 8.45 -7.19 -1.27
N CYS A 129 7.36 -7.03 -2.02
CA CYS A 129 6.01 -7.16 -1.45
C CYS A 129 5.74 -8.58 -0.92
N VAL A 130 6.19 -9.62 -1.63
CA VAL A 130 6.08 -11.03 -1.19
C VAL A 130 6.93 -11.27 0.05
N PHE A 131 8.17 -10.78 0.10
CA PHE A 131 9.02 -10.88 1.29
C PHE A 131 8.46 -10.10 2.48
N GLY A 132 7.84 -8.95 2.25
CA GLY A 132 7.12 -8.18 3.28
C GLY A 132 6.00 -8.98 3.94
N LEU A 133 5.29 -9.79 3.15
CA LEU A 133 4.16 -10.59 3.62
C LEU A 133 4.60 -11.88 4.34
N PHE A 134 5.57 -12.61 3.79
CA PHE A 134 5.92 -13.96 4.29
C PHE A 134 7.12 -13.99 5.25
N MET A 135 8.06 -13.04 5.15
CA MET A 135 9.29 -13.07 5.92
C MET A 135 9.28 -12.05 7.05
N HIS A 136 9.26 -10.76 6.72
CA HIS A 136 9.27 -9.71 7.72
C HIS A 136 8.67 -8.40 7.19
N PRO A 137 7.82 -7.69 7.96
CA PRO A 137 7.22 -6.41 7.55
C PRO A 137 8.22 -5.32 7.17
N PHE A 138 9.47 -5.41 7.62
CA PHE A 138 10.50 -4.42 7.29
C PHE A 138 10.89 -4.43 5.82
N PHE A 139 10.64 -5.50 5.07
CA PHE A 139 10.88 -5.48 3.62
C PHE A 139 10.00 -4.45 2.90
N TYR A 140 8.86 -4.05 3.48
CA TYR A 140 8.04 -2.96 2.94
C TYR A 140 8.78 -1.60 2.92
N SER A 141 9.81 -1.41 3.74
CA SER A 141 10.59 -0.16 3.77
C SER A 141 11.34 0.12 2.48
N VAL A 142 11.80 -0.94 1.78
CA VAL A 142 12.47 -0.83 0.49
C VAL A 142 11.54 -0.24 -0.57
N LEU A 143 10.23 -0.49 -0.47
CA LEU A 143 9.24 0.03 -1.41
C LEU A 143 9.10 1.56 -1.34
N LEU A 144 9.54 2.21 -0.25
CA LEU A 144 9.54 3.67 -0.15
C LEU A 144 10.54 4.32 -1.11
N LEU A 145 11.58 3.59 -1.52
CA LEU A 145 12.55 4.07 -2.52
C LEU A 145 11.90 4.31 -3.89
N ASP A 146 10.69 3.78 -4.14
CA ASP A 146 9.87 4.10 -5.31
C ASP A 146 9.57 5.61 -5.41
N VAL A 147 9.64 6.37 -4.31
CA VAL A 147 9.52 7.84 -4.34
C VAL A 147 10.59 8.49 -5.22
N VAL A 148 11.81 7.94 -5.22
CA VAL A 148 12.93 8.47 -5.99
C VAL A 148 12.70 8.27 -7.49
N TYR A 149 12.15 7.12 -7.86
CA TYR A 149 11.81 6.82 -9.26
C TYR A 149 10.60 7.65 -9.73
N ARG A 150 9.68 7.96 -8.82
CA ARG A 150 8.45 8.67 -9.13
C ARG A 150 8.60 10.18 -9.25
N GLU A 151 9.45 10.80 -8.43
CA GLU A 151 9.65 12.25 -8.43
C GLU A 151 10.86 12.63 -9.28
N GLU A 152 10.62 13.17 -10.48
CA GLU A 152 11.67 13.58 -11.42
C GLU A 152 12.64 14.62 -10.81
N THR A 153 12.13 15.47 -9.91
CA THR A 153 12.93 16.47 -9.19
C THR A 153 13.95 15.83 -8.26
N LEU A 154 13.56 14.79 -7.51
CA LEU A 154 14.48 14.03 -6.65
C LEU A 154 15.49 13.25 -7.48
N LEU A 155 15.04 12.64 -8.57
CA LEU A 155 15.91 11.90 -9.48
C LEU A 155 16.98 12.81 -10.10
N ASN A 156 16.64 14.06 -10.39
CA ASN A 156 17.58 15.04 -10.92
C ASN A 156 18.61 15.53 -9.88
N VAL A 157 18.32 15.44 -8.58
CA VAL A 157 19.29 15.79 -7.51
C VAL A 157 20.30 14.66 -7.27
N ILE A 158 19.90 13.40 -7.50
CA ILE A 158 20.76 12.23 -7.26
C ILE A 158 21.74 11.97 -8.42
N LYS A 159 21.40 12.43 -9.63
CA LYS A 159 22.27 12.38 -10.82
C LYS A 159 23.40 13.38 -10.74
#